data_AF-A0A3D4DUH5-F1
#
_entry.id   AF-A0A3D4DUH5-F1
#
_cell.length_a   1.000
_cell.length_b   1.000
_cell.length_c   1.000
_cell.angle_alpha   90.00
_cell.angle_beta   90.00
_cell.angle_gamma   90.00
#
_symmetry.space_group_name_H-M   'P 1'
#
loop_
_entity.id
_entity.type
_entity.pdbx_description
1 polymer ?
#
loop_
_entity_poly.entity_id
_entity_poly.type
_entity_poly.pdbx_seq_one_letter_code
_entity_poly.pdbx_strand_id
1 'polypeptide(L)'
;MVEPQMGGWGATCARDGMNAMFSNSHGDTFNTPVEICKARYELGVAHKSLADRPAQDAICLAGRGVSVLYETRAEASLSVGYTRGVVPVWSLDQVPQGGKNAMHILRGSGEIEYHRFISGARLKPGDRVLIETAFGGNA
;
A
#
# COMPACT_ATOMS: atom_id res chain seq x y z
N MET A 1 -10.58 3.36 -11.87
CA MET A 1 -10.37 3.89 -10.50
C MET A 1 -9.02 4.56 -10.46
N VAL A 2 -8.90 5.72 -9.79
CA VAL A 2 -7.61 6.33 -9.46
C VAL A 2 -7.62 6.52 -7.95
N GLU A 3 -6.67 5.90 -7.25
CA GLU A 3 -6.61 5.95 -5.79
C GLU A 3 -5.16 6.24 -5.36
N PRO A 4 -4.90 7.39 -4.70
CA PRO A 4 -3.64 7.60 -4.01
C PRO A 4 -3.53 6.60 -2.85
N GLN A 5 -2.33 6.14 -2.54
CA GLN A 5 -2.17 5.16 -1.48
C GLN A 5 -1.73 5.80 -0.17
N MET A 6 -2.37 5.36 0.92
CA MET A 6 -2.00 5.70 2.29
C MET A 6 -0.75 4.92 2.67
N GLY A 7 0.12 5.53 3.47
CA GLY A 7 1.34 4.88 3.98
C GLY A 7 1.53 5.13 5.46
N GLY A 8 2.54 4.48 6.02
CA GLY A 8 2.99 4.76 7.37
C GLY A 8 3.79 6.05 7.45
N TRP A 9 3.42 6.94 8.37
CA TRP A 9 4.25 8.11 8.67
C TRP A 9 5.37 7.76 9.65
N GLY A 10 6.45 8.51 9.59
CA GLY A 10 7.58 8.30 10.49
C GLY A 10 7.24 8.63 11.94
N ALA A 11 7.90 7.93 12.87
CA ALA A 11 7.88 8.29 14.28
C ALA A 11 8.68 9.57 14.54
N THR A 12 8.42 10.22 15.67
CA THR A 12 9.31 11.24 16.22
C THR A 12 9.96 10.69 17.49
N CYS A 13 10.91 11.43 18.07
CA CYS A 13 11.50 11.08 19.36
C CYS A 13 10.51 11.10 20.55
N ALA A 14 9.27 11.55 20.33
CA ALA A 14 8.27 11.73 21.39
C ALA A 14 6.87 11.18 21.04
N ARG A 15 6.62 10.74 19.81
CA ARG A 15 5.35 10.11 19.42
C ARG A 15 5.51 9.07 18.33
N ASP A 16 4.60 8.10 18.36
CA ASP A 16 4.39 7.17 17.26
C ASP A 16 4.01 7.90 15.96
N GLY A 17 4.42 7.27 14.86
CA GLY A 17 4.01 7.65 13.53
C GLY A 17 2.53 7.33 13.28
N MET A 18 1.89 8.10 12.43
CA MET A 18 0.48 7.86 12.08
C MET A 18 0.36 6.67 11.13
N ASN A 19 -0.55 5.76 11.45
CA ASN A 19 -0.90 4.64 10.57
C ASN A 19 -1.76 5.14 9.41
N ALA A 20 -1.57 4.55 8.23
CA ALA A 20 -2.42 4.75 7.05
C ALA A 20 -2.76 6.22 6.80
N MET A 21 -1.77 7.05 6.52
CA MET A 21 -1.95 8.46 6.22
C MET A 21 -1.46 8.80 4.82
N PHE A 22 -2.15 9.72 4.15
CA PHE A 22 -1.67 10.33 2.90
C PHE A 22 -0.46 11.21 3.16
N SER A 23 0.34 11.48 2.12
CA SER A 23 1.43 12.45 2.28
C SER A 23 0.87 13.87 2.40
N ASN A 24 1.66 14.77 2.99
CA ASN A 24 1.35 16.19 3.07
C ASN A 24 1.09 16.86 1.71
N SER A 25 1.57 16.30 0.60
CA SER A 25 1.37 16.83 -0.75
C SER A 25 0.00 16.52 -1.34
N HIS A 26 -0.79 15.63 -0.73
CA HIS A 26 -2.11 15.23 -1.25
C HIS A 26 -3.23 16.21 -0.86
N GLY A 27 -2.96 17.19 0.02
CA GLY A 27 -4.01 18.07 0.55
C GLY A 27 -5.06 17.28 1.34
N ASP A 28 -6.31 17.73 1.29
CA ASP A 28 -7.44 17.04 1.94
C ASP A 28 -7.92 15.87 1.06
N THR A 29 -7.32 14.70 1.27
CA THR A 29 -7.62 13.47 0.53
C THR A 29 -8.23 12.43 1.45
N PHE A 30 -9.34 11.84 1.01
CA PHE A 30 -10.06 10.79 1.72
C PHE A 30 -9.75 9.41 1.13
N ASN A 31 -9.88 8.38 1.96
CA ASN A 31 -9.80 7.00 1.49
C ASN A 31 -10.99 6.66 0.59
N THR A 32 -10.80 5.75 -0.36
CA THR A 32 -11.93 5.25 -1.16
C THR A 32 -12.72 4.24 -0.33
N PRO A 33 -14.04 4.45 -0.11
CA PRO A 33 -14.89 3.46 0.55
C PRO A 33 -15.03 2.22 -0.33
N VAL A 34 -15.06 1.04 0.30
CA VAL A 34 -15.10 -0.25 -0.43
C VAL A 34 -16.40 -0.42 -1.23
N GLU A 35 -17.47 0.23 -0.80
CA GLU A 35 -18.77 0.28 -1.49
C GLU A 35 -18.64 0.97 -2.85
N ILE A 36 -17.81 2.02 -2.95
CA ILE A 36 -17.57 2.74 -4.19
C ILE A 36 -16.75 1.89 -5.16
N CYS A 37 -15.76 1.12 -4.67
CA CYS A 37 -14.99 0.18 -5.49
C CYS A 37 -15.92 -0.79 -6.23
N LYS A 38 -16.90 -1.35 -5.51
CA LYS A 38 -17.90 -2.26 -6.09
C LYS A 38 -18.86 -1.54 -7.02
N ALA A 39 -19.47 -0.44 -6.55
CA ALA A 39 -20.58 0.20 -7.26
C ALA A 39 -20.17 0.94 -8.54
N ARG A 40 -18.91 1.36 -8.68
CA ARG A 40 -18.45 2.17 -9.82
C ARG A 40 -17.38 1.53 -10.69
N TYR A 41 -16.61 0.59 -10.15
CA TYR A 41 -15.41 0.09 -10.83
C TYR A 41 -15.40 -1.42 -11.07
N GLU A 42 -16.48 -2.14 -10.70
CA GLU A 42 -16.52 -3.61 -10.78
C GLU A 42 -15.32 -4.28 -10.06
N LEU A 43 -14.87 -3.65 -8.98
CA LEU A 43 -13.79 -4.15 -8.12
C LEU A 43 -14.37 -4.65 -6.81
N GLY A 44 -14.11 -5.91 -6.49
CA GLY A 44 -14.22 -6.43 -5.13
C GLY A 44 -13.07 -5.96 -4.27
N VAL A 45 -13.32 -5.84 -2.96
CA VAL A 45 -12.28 -5.65 -1.94
C VAL A 45 -12.37 -6.86 -1.02
N ALA A 46 -11.41 -7.77 -1.14
CA ALA A 46 -11.36 -8.97 -0.30
C ALA A 46 -10.93 -8.60 1.13
N HIS A 47 -9.95 -7.71 1.26
CA HIS A 47 -9.63 -7.08 2.54
C HIS A 47 -9.02 -5.68 2.35
N LYS A 48 -9.11 -4.90 3.42
CA LYS A 48 -8.43 -3.61 3.61
C LYS A 48 -8.08 -3.49 5.08
N SER A 49 -6.80 -3.55 5.39
CA SER A 49 -6.28 -3.55 6.77
C SER A 49 -5.02 -2.70 6.88
N LEU A 50 -4.54 -2.47 8.10
CA LEU A 50 -3.17 -2.00 8.29
C LEU A 50 -2.20 -3.09 7.82
N ALA A 51 -1.12 -2.68 7.15
CA ALA A 51 -0.06 -3.58 6.75
C ALA A 51 0.69 -4.10 7.99
N ASP A 52 1.21 -5.31 7.87
CA ASP A 52 2.11 -5.84 8.87
C ASP A 52 3.44 -5.09 8.87
N ARG A 53 4.01 -4.96 10.07
CA ARG A 53 5.36 -4.45 10.27
C ARG A 53 6.06 -5.35 11.27
N PRO A 54 7.37 -5.58 11.11
CA PRO A 54 8.14 -6.34 12.09
C PRO A 54 8.09 -5.64 13.45
N ALA A 55 8.24 -6.44 14.51
CA ALA A 55 8.52 -5.92 15.83
C ALA A 55 9.78 -5.04 15.76
N GLN A 56 9.74 -3.89 16.43
CA GLN A 56 10.79 -2.89 16.40
C GLN A 56 11.15 -2.54 17.84
N ASP A 57 12.45 -2.56 18.12
CA ASP A 57 12.99 -2.09 19.40
C ASP A 57 13.20 -0.58 19.31
N ALA A 58 12.13 0.17 19.55
CA ALA A 58 12.13 1.62 19.52
C ALA A 58 11.10 2.18 20.52
N ILE A 59 11.42 3.34 21.10
CA ILE A 59 10.54 4.02 22.08
C ILE A 59 9.24 4.47 21.40
N CYS A 60 9.37 5.02 20.20
CA CYS A 60 8.26 5.44 19.35
C CYS A 60 8.29 4.64 18.05
N LEU A 61 7.14 4.15 17.64
CA LEU A 61 7.02 3.23 16.53
C LEU A 61 6.51 3.94 15.29
N ALA A 62 7.15 3.69 14.15
CA ALA A 62 6.64 4.17 12.87
C ALA A 62 5.23 3.65 12.58
N GLY A 63 4.43 4.50 11.95
CA GLY A 63 3.08 4.15 11.54
C GLY A 63 3.08 3.04 10.50
N ARG A 64 2.08 2.17 10.52
CA ARG A 64 1.83 1.10 9.55
C ARG A 64 1.27 1.68 8.25
N GLY A 65 1.61 1.07 7.12
CA GLY A 65 0.90 1.29 5.86
C GLY A 65 -0.43 0.55 5.82
N VAL A 66 -0.89 0.25 4.61
CA VAL A 66 -2.13 -0.50 4.35
C VAL A 66 -1.84 -1.75 3.51
N SER A 67 -2.63 -2.79 3.73
CA SER A 67 -2.67 -3.97 2.89
C SER A 67 -4.09 -4.10 2.32
N VAL A 68 -4.19 -4.05 0.99
CA VAL A 68 -5.47 -4.05 0.27
C VAL A 68 -5.42 -5.08 -0.85
N LEU A 69 -6.39 -5.99 -0.86
CA LEU A 69 -6.56 -6.98 -1.90
C LEU A 69 -7.82 -6.68 -2.71
N TYR A 70 -7.62 -6.22 -3.93
CA TYR A 70 -8.68 -6.01 -4.90
C TYR A 70 -8.94 -7.29 -5.69
N GLU A 71 -10.21 -7.55 -6.01
CA GLU A 71 -10.63 -8.64 -6.89
C GLU A 71 -11.29 -8.07 -8.14
N THR A 72 -10.75 -8.36 -9.30
CA THR A 72 -11.26 -7.87 -10.57
C THR A 72 -12.47 -8.69 -11.01
N ARG A 73 -13.62 -8.05 -11.28
CA ARG A 73 -14.84 -8.73 -11.74
C ARG A 73 -15.16 -8.53 -13.23
N ALA A 74 -14.48 -7.60 -13.88
CA ALA A 74 -14.59 -7.30 -15.31
C ALA A 74 -13.19 -7.07 -15.90
N GLU A 75 -13.02 -7.11 -17.22
CA GLU A 75 -11.73 -6.76 -17.82
C GLU A 75 -11.30 -5.33 -17.44
N ALA A 76 -10.03 -5.16 -17.08
CA ALA A 76 -9.50 -3.87 -16.65
C ALA A 76 -8.05 -3.67 -17.09
N SER A 77 -7.62 -2.41 -17.08
CA SER A 77 -6.23 -2.01 -17.29
C SER A 77 -5.67 -1.42 -16.00
N LEU A 78 -4.54 -1.93 -15.55
CA LEU A 78 -3.84 -1.51 -14.33
C LEU A 78 -2.55 -0.78 -14.69
N SER A 79 -2.41 0.43 -14.14
CA SER A 79 -1.16 1.17 -14.14
C SER A 79 -0.86 1.59 -12.70
N VAL A 80 0.34 1.30 -12.22
CA VAL A 80 0.79 1.69 -10.88
C VAL A 80 2.27 2.09 -10.89
N GLY A 81 2.64 2.90 -9.90
CA GLY A 81 4.02 3.28 -9.65
C GLY A 81 4.28 3.41 -8.16
N TYR A 82 5.01 2.44 -7.61
CA TYR A 82 5.44 2.43 -6.22
C TYR A 82 6.93 2.69 -6.11
N THR A 83 7.27 3.87 -5.62
CA THR A 83 8.62 4.16 -5.12
C THR A 83 8.84 3.42 -3.80
N ARG A 84 10.08 3.40 -3.28
CA ARG A 84 10.43 2.66 -2.05
C ARG A 84 10.13 1.15 -2.09
N GLY A 85 10.07 0.54 -3.27
CA GLY A 85 9.96 -0.92 -3.43
C GLY A 85 11.30 -1.68 -3.45
N VAL A 86 12.43 -0.97 -3.36
CA VAL A 86 13.78 -1.58 -3.30
C VAL A 86 14.54 -1.05 -2.10
N VAL A 87 14.73 0.28 -2.08
CA VAL A 87 15.30 1.00 -0.95
C VAL A 87 14.16 1.31 0.01
N PRO A 88 14.25 0.88 1.28
CA PRO A 88 13.20 1.11 2.26
C PRO A 88 12.99 2.60 2.55
N VAL A 89 11.90 2.91 3.26
CA VAL A 89 11.69 4.22 3.85
C VAL A 89 12.83 4.52 4.82
N TRP A 90 13.43 5.71 4.69
CA TRP A 90 14.58 6.09 5.50
C TRP A 90 14.19 6.36 6.95
N SER A 91 15.13 6.11 7.86
CA SER A 91 15.05 6.43 9.29
C SER A 91 16.26 7.26 9.70
N LEU A 92 16.26 7.80 10.93
CA LEU A 92 17.46 8.45 11.48
C LEU A 92 18.61 7.46 11.62
N ASP A 93 19.83 8.00 11.68
CA ASP A 93 21.06 7.23 11.76
C ASP A 93 21.02 6.26 12.95
N GLN A 94 21.52 5.04 12.75
CA GLN A 94 21.56 3.95 13.74
C GLN A 94 20.19 3.39 14.17
N VAL A 95 19.09 3.79 13.54
CA VAL A 95 17.74 3.26 13.82
C VAL A 95 17.29 2.31 12.69
N PRO A 96 16.54 1.23 12.99
CA PRO A 96 15.98 0.35 11.97
C PRO A 96 15.18 1.12 10.92
N GLN A 97 15.47 0.81 9.64
CA GLN A 97 14.82 1.42 8.50
C GLN A 97 13.33 1.05 8.43
N GLY A 98 12.56 1.87 7.72
CA GLY A 98 11.14 1.65 7.50
C GLY A 98 10.85 0.53 6.50
N GLY A 99 9.57 0.44 6.08
CA GLY A 99 9.12 -0.62 5.19
C GLY A 99 9.48 -0.40 3.72
N LYS A 100 9.06 -1.35 2.88
CA LYS A 100 9.03 -1.22 1.42
C LYS A 100 7.59 -1.28 0.93
N ASN A 101 7.31 -0.59 -0.17
CA ASN A 101 6.06 -0.77 -0.89
C ASN A 101 6.15 -2.02 -1.77
N ALA A 102 5.06 -2.75 -1.90
CA ALA A 102 4.95 -3.90 -2.79
C ALA A 102 3.59 -3.91 -3.51
N MET A 103 3.58 -4.45 -4.71
CA MET A 103 2.36 -4.73 -5.46
C MET A 103 2.50 -6.08 -6.17
N HIS A 104 1.45 -6.89 -6.06
CA HIS A 104 1.38 -8.20 -6.68
C HIS A 104 0.09 -8.36 -7.48
N ILE A 105 0.20 -8.94 -8.67
CA ILE A 105 -0.96 -9.45 -9.40
C ILE A 105 -1.01 -10.95 -9.16
N LEU A 106 -2.07 -11.42 -8.50
CA LEU A 106 -2.37 -12.83 -8.32
C LEU A 106 -3.33 -13.25 -9.43
N ARG A 107 -2.81 -13.93 -10.45
CA ARG A 107 -3.59 -14.38 -11.59
C ARG A 107 -4.57 -15.47 -11.20
N GLY A 108 -5.70 -15.54 -11.90
CA GLY A 108 -6.66 -16.65 -11.75
C GLY A 108 -6.06 -18.03 -12.02
N SER A 109 -4.95 -18.12 -12.77
CA SER A 109 -4.17 -19.34 -13.00
C SER A 109 -3.34 -19.80 -11.80
N GLY A 110 -3.17 -18.96 -10.77
CA GLY A 110 -2.29 -19.18 -9.64
C GLY A 110 -0.88 -18.56 -9.79
N GLU A 111 -0.55 -18.00 -10.95
CA GLU A 111 0.69 -17.24 -11.13
C GLU A 111 0.67 -15.95 -10.29
N ILE A 112 1.82 -15.60 -9.70
CA ILE A 112 1.98 -14.35 -8.95
C ILE A 112 3.05 -13.50 -9.63
N GLU A 113 2.65 -12.31 -10.08
CA GLU A 113 3.55 -11.35 -10.70
C GLU A 113 3.91 -10.24 -9.71
N TYR A 114 5.19 -9.87 -9.66
CA TYR A 114 5.73 -8.88 -8.73
C TYR A 114 6.09 -7.61 -9.49
N HIS A 115 5.43 -6.50 -9.14
CA HIS A 115 5.59 -5.24 -9.87
C HIS A 115 5.81 -4.07 -8.93
N ARG A 116 6.61 -3.12 -9.38
CA ARG A 116 6.80 -1.82 -8.71
C ARG A 116 6.26 -0.70 -9.58
N PHE A 117 6.60 -0.77 -10.87
CA PHE A 117 6.07 0.09 -11.91
C PHE A 117 5.56 -0.79 -13.02
N ILE A 118 4.31 -0.58 -13.42
CA ILE A 118 3.73 -1.20 -14.60
C ILE A 118 2.69 -0.24 -15.16
N SER A 119 2.56 -0.24 -16.49
CA SER A 119 1.56 0.56 -17.19
C SER A 119 0.79 -0.33 -18.14
N GLY A 120 -0.54 -0.22 -18.14
CA GLY A 120 -1.40 -0.91 -19.08
C GLY A 120 -1.48 -2.43 -18.90
N ALA A 121 -1.21 -2.94 -17.69
CA ALA A 121 -1.33 -4.37 -17.42
C ALA A 121 -2.79 -4.79 -17.56
N ARG A 122 -3.06 -5.78 -18.41
CA ARG A 122 -4.41 -6.32 -18.56
C ARG A 122 -4.75 -7.23 -17.37
N LEU A 123 -5.91 -6.99 -16.77
CA LEU A 123 -6.50 -7.82 -15.73
C LEU A 123 -7.76 -8.47 -16.29
N LYS A 124 -7.96 -9.74 -15.93
CA LYS A 124 -9.17 -10.50 -16.27
C LYS A 124 -10.06 -10.70 -15.05
N PRO A 125 -11.36 -10.99 -15.23
CA PRO A 125 -12.20 -11.44 -14.12
C PRO A 125 -11.55 -12.60 -13.36
N GLY A 126 -11.49 -12.50 -12.03
CA GLY A 126 -10.86 -13.48 -11.15
C GLY A 126 -9.38 -13.19 -10.82
N ASP A 127 -8.71 -12.30 -11.56
CA ASP A 127 -7.40 -11.79 -11.13
C ASP A 127 -7.57 -10.94 -9.86
N ARG A 128 -6.54 -10.92 -9.01
CA ARG A 128 -6.50 -10.11 -7.79
C ARG A 128 -5.25 -9.24 -7.77
N VAL A 129 -5.37 -8.07 -7.17
CA VAL A 129 -4.27 -7.11 -7.04
C VAL A 129 -4.05 -6.83 -5.56
N LEU A 130 -2.92 -7.28 -5.02
CA LEU A 130 -2.49 -6.99 -3.67
C LEU A 130 -1.59 -5.76 -3.69
N ILE A 131 -1.94 -4.76 -2.89
CA ILE A 131 -1.13 -3.57 -2.64
C ILE A 131 -0.75 -3.59 -1.16
N GLU A 132 0.55 -3.49 -0.89
CA GLU A 132 1.10 -3.35 0.45
C GLU A 132 1.95 -2.10 0.51
N THR A 133 1.54 -1.14 1.34
CA THR A 133 2.31 0.08 1.53
C THR A 133 3.19 0.01 2.77
N ALA A 134 4.34 0.67 2.67
CA ALA A 134 5.37 0.68 3.68
C ALA A 134 4.88 1.29 4.99
N PHE A 135 5.37 0.75 6.11
CA PHE A 135 5.42 1.49 7.36
C PHE A 135 6.51 2.58 7.28
N GLY A 136 6.36 3.62 8.10
CA GLY A 136 7.24 4.79 8.10
C GLY A 136 8.66 4.49 8.62
N GLY A 137 9.52 5.51 8.62
CA GLY A 137 10.82 5.46 9.28
C GLY A 137 10.75 5.80 10.77
N ASN A 138 11.77 5.42 11.52
CA ASN A 138 11.88 5.73 12.94
C ASN A 138 12.84 6.90 13.20
N ALA A 139 12.72 7.48 14.38
CA ALA A 139 13.52 8.58 14.90
C ALA A 139 14.04 8.27 16.30
#